data_AF-A0A6B2FNV8-F1
#
_entry.id   AF-A0A6B2FNV8-F1
#
_cell.length_a   1.000
_cell.length_b   1.000
_cell.length_c   1.000
_cell.angle_alpha   90.00
_cell.angle_beta   90.00
_cell.angle_gamma   90.00
#
_symmetry.space_group_name_H-M   'P 1'
#
loop_
_entity.id
_entity.type
_entity.pdbx_description
1 polymer ?
#
loop_
_entity_poly.entity_id
_entity_poly.type
_entity_poly.pdbx_seq_one_letter_code
_entity_poly.pdbx_strand_id
1 'polypeptide(L)'
;MKKEIYTDFAWECLRRNKNYINAWKINESKITENERQQHIDLDAEIRWGLLKYVNPEHSRPEKVFWSPKLSKKSLPIILGKNGDFAWKNIVKNSEVRHEKIFLLDGSLCIKIFNHNDYFQFFISDASELTDESKIFLYMPLSLNNSTRNRNIDIINSIFNDKVETANREGQQQDLLDTIDGINEGFSHRAIASRIFGEQLVESEWSSDSWLRANIRYRIKKAINLIDTGYLNYL
;
A
#
# COMPACT_ATOMS: atom_id res chain seq x y z
N MET A 1 9.79 14.39 -17.57
CA MET A 1 8.56 13.81 -16.99
C MET A 1 8.92 13.21 -15.64
N LYS A 2 8.29 13.63 -14.53
CA LYS A 2 8.39 12.89 -13.27
C LYS A 2 7.71 11.54 -13.49
N LYS A 3 8.43 10.42 -13.40
CA LYS A 3 7.81 9.08 -13.39
C LYS A 3 6.75 9.06 -12.29
N GLU A 4 5.57 8.50 -12.58
CA GLU A 4 4.56 8.24 -11.56
C GLU A 4 5.14 7.33 -10.47
N ILE A 5 4.67 7.52 -9.25
CA ILE A 5 5.06 6.69 -8.10
C ILE A 5 4.34 5.35 -8.24
N TYR A 6 4.85 4.29 -7.60
CA TYR A 6 4.18 2.99 -7.56
C TYR A 6 2.73 3.10 -7.06
N THR A 7 1.90 2.15 -7.49
CA THR A 7 0.53 2.00 -7.01
C THR A 7 0.48 1.02 -5.85
N ASP A 8 -0.04 1.45 -4.69
CA ASP A 8 -0.33 0.55 -3.57
C ASP A 8 -1.74 -0.03 -3.75
N PHE A 9 -1.82 -1.27 -4.23
CA PHE A 9 -3.10 -1.93 -4.48
C PHE A 9 -3.98 -2.07 -3.23
N ALA A 10 -3.35 -2.29 -2.06
CA ALA A 10 -4.10 -2.39 -0.82
C ALA A 10 -4.70 -1.03 -0.43
N TRP A 11 -3.95 0.05 -0.67
CA TRP A 11 -4.46 1.41 -0.51
C TRP A 11 -5.59 1.73 -1.48
N GLU A 12 -5.45 1.37 -2.76
CA GLU A 12 -6.49 1.60 -3.76
C GLU A 12 -7.81 0.90 -3.38
N CYS A 13 -7.73 -0.27 -2.76
CA CYS A 13 -8.90 -0.97 -2.22
C CYS A 13 -9.47 -0.28 -0.98
N LEU A 14 -8.63 0.05 0.01
CA LEU A 14 -9.07 0.65 1.27
C LEU A 14 -9.64 2.06 1.08
N ARG A 15 -9.04 2.90 0.24
CA ARG A 15 -9.52 4.26 -0.01
C ARG A 15 -10.89 4.33 -0.68
N ARG A 16 -11.34 3.22 -1.28
CA ARG A 16 -12.69 3.03 -1.84
C ARG A 16 -13.69 2.42 -0.86
N ASN A 17 -13.24 2.05 0.34
CA ASN A 17 -14.10 1.49 1.38
C ASN A 17 -14.94 2.61 2.02
N LYS A 18 -16.27 2.51 1.90
CA LYS A 18 -17.22 3.49 2.45
C LYS A 18 -17.07 3.65 3.98
N ASN A 19 -16.79 2.57 4.70
CA ASN A 19 -16.60 2.62 6.14
C ASN A 19 -15.30 3.34 6.52
N TYR A 20 -14.22 3.11 5.76
CA TYR A 20 -12.96 3.85 5.93
C TYR A 20 -13.17 5.34 5.62
N ILE A 21 -13.79 5.67 4.49
CA ILE A 21 -14.08 7.06 4.10
C ILE A 21 -14.88 7.78 5.19
N ASN A 22 -15.92 7.14 5.73
CA ASN A 22 -16.72 7.71 6.81
C ASN A 22 -15.92 7.88 8.10
N ALA A 23 -15.11 6.88 8.48
CA ALA A 23 -14.24 6.96 9.65
C ALA A 23 -13.19 8.09 9.52
N TRP A 24 -12.63 8.27 8.32
CA TRP A 24 -11.71 9.37 8.02
C TRP A 24 -12.41 10.72 8.15
N LYS A 25 -13.59 10.90 7.52
CA LYS A 25 -14.37 12.16 7.59
C LYS A 25 -14.73 12.56 9.02
N ILE A 26 -15.09 11.60 9.87
CA ILE A 26 -15.40 11.88 11.29
C ILE A 26 -14.18 12.40 12.06
N ASN A 27 -12.98 11.99 11.66
CA ASN A 27 -11.73 12.32 12.34
C ASN A 27 -10.91 13.40 11.62
N GLU A 28 -11.35 13.90 10.46
CA GLU A 28 -10.62 14.84 9.59
C GLU A 28 -10.05 16.04 10.36
N SER A 29 -10.85 16.68 11.21
CA SER A 29 -10.44 17.84 12.00
C SER A 29 -9.37 17.55 13.07
N LYS A 30 -9.15 16.28 13.40
CA LYS A 30 -8.17 15.82 14.39
C LYS A 30 -6.91 15.25 13.74
N ILE A 31 -6.97 14.95 12.45
CA ILE A 31 -5.84 14.43 11.69
C ILE A 31 -4.89 15.60 11.41
N THR A 32 -3.63 15.39 11.77
CA THR A 32 -2.56 16.37 11.56
C THR A 32 -1.62 15.86 10.48
N GLU A 33 -1.11 16.75 9.64
CA GLU A 33 -0.16 16.41 8.56
C GLU A 33 1.29 16.19 9.04
N ASN A 34 1.51 16.17 10.36
CA ASN A 34 2.84 15.91 10.90
C ASN A 34 3.27 14.44 10.73
N GLU A 35 4.57 14.21 10.84
CA GLU A 35 5.19 12.88 10.77
C GLU A 35 5.03 12.09 12.09
N ARG A 36 3.97 12.32 12.88
CA ARG A 36 3.74 11.64 14.15
C ARG A 36 2.39 10.94 14.17
N GLN A 37 2.40 9.68 14.58
CA GLN A 37 1.19 8.94 14.92
C GLN A 37 0.51 9.61 16.12
N GLN A 38 -0.81 9.76 16.04
CA GLN A 38 -1.65 10.32 17.10
C GLN A 38 -2.49 9.20 17.74
N HIS A 39 -3.06 9.45 18.92
CA HIS A 39 -3.92 8.45 19.59
C HIS A 39 -5.13 8.02 18.74
N ILE A 40 -5.66 8.92 17.91
CA ILE A 40 -6.75 8.61 16.97
C ILE A 40 -6.34 7.58 15.91
N ASP A 41 -5.05 7.53 15.56
CA ASP A 41 -4.53 6.65 14.52
C ASP A 41 -4.40 5.20 15.00
N LEU A 42 -4.39 4.96 16.32
CA LEU A 42 -4.40 3.59 16.86
C LEU A 42 -5.67 2.82 16.45
N ASP A 43 -6.81 3.51 16.34
CA ASP A 43 -8.03 2.91 15.82
C ASP A 43 -7.88 2.56 14.33
N ALA A 44 -7.22 3.41 13.55
CA ALA A 44 -6.92 3.12 12.14
C ALA A 44 -6.00 1.91 11.98
N GLU A 45 -5.00 1.77 12.86
CA GLU A 45 -4.07 0.65 12.84
C GLU A 45 -4.81 -0.67 13.12
N ILE A 46 -5.68 -0.67 14.14
CA ILE A 46 -6.41 -1.86 14.55
C ILE A 46 -7.45 -2.27 13.49
N ARG A 47 -8.21 -1.30 12.95
CA ARG A 47 -9.33 -1.60 12.04
C ARG A 47 -8.91 -1.79 10.58
N TRP A 48 -7.97 -0.97 10.13
CA TRP A 48 -7.62 -0.85 8.71
C TRP A 48 -6.18 -1.24 8.43
N GLY A 49 -5.35 -1.41 9.46
CA GLY A 49 -3.93 -1.71 9.31
C GLY A 49 -3.06 -0.49 9.01
N LEU A 50 -3.60 0.73 8.99
CA LEU A 50 -2.84 1.95 8.73
C LEU A 50 -2.22 2.51 10.00
N LEU A 51 -0.92 2.83 9.99
CA LEU A 51 -0.26 3.49 11.13
C LEU A 51 -0.75 4.92 11.36
N LYS A 52 -1.31 5.57 10.33
CA LYS A 52 -1.88 6.91 10.38
C LYS A 52 -3.01 7.03 9.37
N TYR A 53 -4.07 7.77 9.70
CA TYR A 53 -5.13 8.08 8.74
C TYR A 53 -4.58 8.84 7.52
N VAL A 54 -5.03 8.44 6.33
CA VAL A 54 -4.68 9.08 5.05
C VAL A 54 -5.96 9.49 4.32
N ASN A 55 -5.94 10.67 3.68
CA ASN A 55 -7.09 11.15 2.92
C ASN A 55 -7.42 10.19 1.75
N PRO A 56 -8.62 9.58 1.69
CA PRO A 56 -8.99 8.61 0.65
C PRO A 56 -9.08 9.20 -0.76
N GLU A 57 -9.22 10.52 -0.88
CA GLU A 57 -9.21 11.22 -2.19
C GLU A 57 -7.81 11.26 -2.81
N HIS A 58 -6.75 11.04 -2.03
CA HIS A 58 -5.37 11.01 -2.52
C HIS A 58 -4.95 9.58 -2.88
N SER A 59 -4.80 9.31 -4.18
CA SER A 59 -4.32 8.00 -4.67
C SER A 59 -2.84 7.75 -4.38
N ARG A 60 -2.04 8.82 -4.18
CA ARG A 60 -0.60 8.66 -4.01
C ARG A 60 -0.26 8.03 -2.65
N PRO A 61 0.52 6.92 -2.62
CA PRO A 61 0.73 6.14 -1.41
C PRO A 61 1.95 6.58 -0.59
N GLU A 62 2.53 7.77 -0.78
CA GLU A 62 3.77 8.15 -0.09
C GLU A 62 3.59 8.18 1.44
N LYS A 63 2.43 8.69 1.89
CA LYS A 63 2.08 8.79 3.31
C LYS A 63 1.27 7.60 3.85
N VAL A 64 1.11 6.54 3.06
CA VAL A 64 0.40 5.32 3.46
C VAL A 64 1.38 4.38 4.16
N PHE A 65 1.26 4.24 5.48
CA PHE A 65 2.11 3.33 6.26
C PHE A 65 1.28 2.19 6.81
N TRP A 66 1.74 0.95 6.63
CA TRP A 66 1.04 -0.26 7.07
C TRP A 66 1.65 -0.82 8.35
N SER A 67 0.81 -1.31 9.25
CA SER A 67 1.20 -1.93 10.52
C SER A 67 2.18 -3.08 10.27
N PRO A 68 3.27 -3.19 11.06
CA PRO A 68 4.24 -4.28 10.92
C PRO A 68 3.63 -5.65 11.27
N LYS A 69 2.48 -5.66 11.96
CA LYS A 69 1.74 -6.89 12.29
C LYS A 69 1.08 -7.53 11.06
N LEU A 70 0.84 -6.72 10.03
CA LEU A 70 0.10 -7.13 8.83
C LEU A 70 0.99 -7.12 7.58
N SER A 71 1.93 -6.16 7.50
CA SER A 71 2.70 -5.96 6.29
C SER A 71 3.82 -6.99 6.10
N LYS A 72 3.80 -7.69 4.96
CA LYS A 72 4.89 -8.52 4.47
C LYS A 72 6.01 -7.70 3.86
N LYS A 73 5.81 -6.40 3.60
CA LYS A 73 6.83 -5.47 3.11
C LYS A 73 7.42 -4.62 4.24
N SER A 74 7.60 -5.24 5.40
CA SER A 74 8.14 -4.59 6.59
C SER A 74 9.20 -5.42 7.27
N LEU A 75 10.14 -4.75 7.95
CA LEU A 75 11.12 -5.40 8.80
C LEU A 75 11.57 -4.53 9.98
N PRO A 76 11.69 -5.09 11.20
CA PRO A 76 12.47 -4.44 12.24
C PRO A 76 13.96 -4.42 11.85
N ILE A 77 14.63 -3.30 12.07
CA ILE A 77 16.07 -3.14 11.84
C ILE A 77 16.77 -2.58 13.06
N ILE A 78 18.05 -2.90 13.18
CA ILE A 78 18.93 -2.38 14.23
C ILE A 78 19.92 -1.41 13.60
N LEU A 79 20.19 -0.31 14.30
CA LEU A 79 21.17 0.68 13.89
C LEU A 79 22.56 0.31 14.43
N GLY A 80 23.59 0.45 13.60
CA GLY A 80 24.98 0.22 13.99
C GLY A 80 25.94 1.28 13.46
N LYS A 81 27.13 1.38 14.06
CA LYS A 81 28.14 2.41 13.75
C LYS A 81 29.16 2.00 12.69
N ASN A 82 29.23 0.71 12.38
CA ASN A 82 30.09 0.12 11.35
C ASN A 82 29.24 -0.74 10.41
N GLY A 83 29.68 -0.97 9.18
CA GLY A 83 29.01 -1.83 8.19
C GLY A 83 29.30 -1.39 6.76
N ASP A 84 28.56 -1.95 5.80
CA ASP A 84 28.74 -1.66 4.37
C ASP A 84 27.59 -0.83 3.77
N PHE A 85 26.40 -0.87 4.37
CA PHE A 85 25.21 -0.17 3.89
C PHE A 85 24.68 0.86 4.89
N ALA A 86 24.97 2.14 4.63
CA ALA A 86 24.63 3.25 5.50
C ALA A 86 23.34 3.96 5.09
N TRP A 87 22.58 4.51 6.05
CA TRP A 87 21.38 5.33 5.85
C TRP A 87 21.59 6.45 4.83
N LYS A 88 22.71 7.19 4.91
CA LYS A 88 23.08 8.22 3.94
C LYS A 88 23.06 7.73 2.49
N ASN A 89 23.29 6.44 2.23
CA ASN A 89 23.30 5.87 0.88
C ASN A 89 21.87 5.81 0.32
N ILE A 90 20.86 5.62 1.18
CA ILE A 90 19.45 5.70 0.83
C ILE A 90 19.08 7.16 0.55
N VAL A 91 19.41 8.07 1.46
CA VAL A 91 19.06 9.50 1.36
C VAL A 91 19.66 10.16 0.13
N LYS A 92 20.90 9.79 -0.24
CA LYS A 92 21.61 10.37 -1.39
C LYS A 92 21.24 9.74 -2.73
N ASN A 93 20.49 8.64 -2.74
CA ASN A 93 20.05 8.02 -3.99
C ASN A 93 18.82 8.77 -4.54
N SER A 94 18.98 9.48 -5.66
CA SER A 94 17.90 10.26 -6.28
C SER A 94 16.76 9.41 -6.85
N GLU A 95 16.98 8.12 -7.09
CA GLU A 95 15.98 7.18 -7.61
C GLU A 95 15.09 6.59 -6.50
N VAL A 96 15.56 6.65 -5.25
CA VAL A 96 14.83 6.15 -4.08
C VAL A 96 14.30 7.33 -3.28
N ARG A 97 12.99 7.38 -3.10
CA ARG A 97 12.33 8.32 -2.19
C ARG A 97 12.11 7.64 -0.85
N HIS A 98 11.96 8.46 0.18
CA HIS A 98 11.65 7.97 1.50
C HIS A 98 10.71 8.90 2.25
N GLU A 99 9.96 8.33 3.18
CA GLU A 99 9.03 9.01 4.07
C GLU A 99 9.17 8.43 5.48
N LYS A 100 8.84 9.24 6.49
CA LYS A 100 9.05 8.87 7.91
C LYS A 100 7.76 9.08 8.72
N ILE A 101 7.57 8.23 9.73
CA ILE A 101 6.55 8.43 10.77
C ILE A 101 7.06 7.95 12.13
N PHE A 102 6.99 8.82 13.13
CA PHE A 102 7.24 8.49 14.53
C PHE A 102 5.98 7.92 15.17
N LEU A 103 6.09 6.73 15.77
CA LEU A 103 5.00 6.03 16.43
C LEU A 103 4.86 6.44 17.89
N LEU A 104 3.70 6.17 18.48
CA LEU A 104 3.41 6.55 19.88
C LEU A 104 4.26 5.79 20.90
N ASP A 105 4.78 4.61 20.54
CA ASP A 105 5.70 3.84 21.38
C ASP A 105 7.14 4.37 21.34
N GLY A 106 7.39 5.45 20.60
CA GLY A 106 8.70 6.08 20.43
C GLY A 106 9.52 5.51 19.28
N SER A 107 9.06 4.45 18.62
CA SER A 107 9.74 3.88 17.46
C SER A 107 9.55 4.74 16.20
N LEU A 108 10.43 4.56 15.22
CA LEU A 108 10.39 5.23 13.92
C LEU A 108 10.12 4.19 12.84
N CYS A 109 9.13 4.46 12.00
CA CYS A 109 8.93 3.76 10.75
C CYS A 109 9.45 4.61 9.58
N ILE A 110 10.29 4.01 8.74
CA ILE A 110 10.81 4.63 7.52
C ILE A 110 10.33 3.81 6.34
N LYS A 111 9.62 4.45 5.43
CA LYS A 111 9.21 3.86 4.16
C LYS A 111 10.17 4.31 3.07
N ILE A 112 10.78 3.36 2.36
CA ILE A 112 11.52 3.62 1.14
C ILE A 112 10.68 3.17 -0.06
N PHE A 113 10.76 3.87 -1.17
CA PHE A 113 10.00 3.53 -2.38
C PHE A 113 10.59 4.16 -3.63
N ASN A 114 10.29 3.55 -4.77
CA ASN A 114 10.58 4.10 -6.10
C ASN A 114 9.30 4.08 -6.95
N HIS A 115 9.43 4.02 -8.28
CA HIS A 115 8.27 3.92 -9.16
C HIS A 115 7.66 2.52 -9.25
N ASN A 116 8.34 1.49 -8.73
CA ASN A 116 7.93 0.08 -8.81
C ASN A 116 7.30 -0.43 -7.51
N ASP A 117 7.94 -0.18 -6.37
CA ASP A 117 7.49 -0.74 -5.09
C ASP A 117 7.94 0.09 -3.86
N TYR A 118 7.52 -0.34 -2.67
CA TYR A 118 7.91 0.19 -1.38
C TYR A 118 8.38 -0.90 -0.40
N PHE A 119 9.09 -0.46 0.64
CA PHE A 119 9.45 -1.27 1.79
C PHE A 119 9.50 -0.43 3.06
N GLN A 120 9.15 -1.00 4.22
CA GLN A 120 9.11 -0.31 5.52
C GLN A 120 10.13 -0.88 6.51
N PHE A 121 10.90 0.01 7.13
CA PHE A 121 11.82 -0.30 8.21
C PHE A 121 11.26 0.19 9.54
N PHE A 122 11.29 -0.64 10.56
CA PHE A 122 10.88 -0.29 11.92
C PHE A 122 12.10 -0.23 12.83
N ILE A 123 12.31 0.91 13.48
CA ILE A 123 13.49 1.21 14.29
C ILE A 123 13.01 1.56 15.70
N SER A 124 13.38 0.76 16.70
CA SER A 124 12.93 0.99 18.09
C SER A 124 13.56 2.22 18.73
N ASP A 125 14.81 2.55 18.39
CA ASP A 125 15.51 3.75 18.85
C ASP A 125 16.18 4.43 17.65
N ALA A 126 15.63 5.57 17.24
CA ALA A 126 16.13 6.37 16.13
C ALA A 126 16.78 7.68 16.58
N SER A 127 17.13 7.81 17.86
CA SER A 127 17.73 9.03 18.41
C SER A 127 19.02 9.47 17.70
N GLU A 128 19.81 8.51 17.21
CA GLU A 128 21.04 8.78 16.46
C GLU A 128 20.81 9.03 14.96
N LEU A 129 19.60 8.77 14.42
CA LEU A 129 19.35 8.79 12.97
C LEU A 129 19.07 10.20 12.43
N THR A 130 20.09 10.77 11.78
CA THR A 130 19.97 12.00 10.97
C THR A 130 20.29 11.71 9.50
N ASP A 131 19.88 12.59 8.59
CA ASP A 131 20.08 12.39 7.15
C ASP A 131 21.56 12.32 6.73
N GLU A 132 22.46 12.93 7.51
CA GLU A 132 23.92 12.87 7.30
C GLU A 132 24.60 11.73 8.06
N SER A 133 23.84 10.93 8.82
CA SER A 133 24.38 9.87 9.67
C SER A 133 25.02 8.74 8.86
N LYS A 134 26.24 8.35 9.24
CA LYS A 134 26.86 7.08 8.82
C LYS A 134 26.37 5.93 9.70
N ILE A 135 25.06 5.75 9.77
CA ILE A 135 24.44 4.66 10.52
C ILE A 135 24.11 3.52 9.58
N PHE A 136 24.47 2.32 9.96
CA PHE A 136 24.28 1.11 9.19
C PHE A 136 23.01 0.38 9.62
N LEU A 137 22.28 -0.15 8.64
CA LEU A 137 21.02 -0.85 8.87
C LEU A 137 21.26 -2.36 8.92
N TYR A 138 20.92 -2.98 10.04
CA TYR A 138 21.09 -4.42 10.26
C TYR A 138 19.75 -5.14 10.29
N MET A 139 19.64 -6.19 9.47
CA MET A 139 18.49 -7.09 9.46
C MET A 139 18.71 -8.25 10.45
N PRO A 140 17.73 -8.57 11.33
CA PRO A 140 17.83 -9.70 12.23
C PRO A 140 17.94 -11.04 11.46
N LEU A 141 18.90 -11.88 11.86
CA LEU A 141 19.08 -13.22 11.26
C LEU A 141 17.99 -14.23 11.64
N SER A 142 17.17 -13.91 12.65
CA SER A 142 16.09 -14.76 13.15
C SER A 142 14.94 -14.98 12.16
N LEU A 143 14.93 -14.25 11.05
CA LEU A 143 13.93 -14.41 9.99
C LEU A 143 14.12 -15.74 9.26
N ASN A 144 13.00 -16.41 8.93
CA ASN A 144 13.06 -17.57 8.05
C ASN A 144 13.70 -17.20 6.69
N ASN A 145 14.32 -18.19 6.02
CA ASN A 145 15.09 -17.91 4.81
C ASN A 145 14.21 -17.38 3.65
N SER A 146 12.97 -17.84 3.53
CA SER A 146 12.08 -17.42 2.45
C SER A 146 11.62 -15.96 2.59
N THR A 147 11.20 -15.53 3.78
CA THR A 147 10.83 -14.13 4.06
C THR A 147 12.05 -13.22 3.91
N ARG A 148 13.21 -13.66 4.40
CA ARG A 148 14.46 -12.90 4.29
C ARG A 148 14.83 -12.66 2.83
N ASN A 149 14.89 -13.72 2.01
CA ASN A 149 15.24 -13.61 0.60
C ASN A 149 14.26 -12.71 -0.15
N ARG A 150 12.95 -12.90 0.05
CA ARG A 150 11.92 -12.04 -0.55
C ARG A 150 12.09 -10.56 -0.16
N ASN A 151 12.36 -10.27 1.11
CA ASN A 151 12.55 -8.90 1.55
C ASN A 151 13.82 -8.28 0.94
N ILE A 152 14.91 -9.04 0.87
CA ILE A 152 16.14 -8.62 0.19
C ILE A 152 15.87 -8.32 -1.29
N ASP A 153 15.09 -9.16 -1.98
CA ASP A 153 14.76 -8.97 -3.39
C ASP A 153 13.96 -7.69 -3.62
N ILE A 154 12.96 -7.39 -2.78
CA ILE A 154 12.18 -6.15 -2.84
C ILE A 154 13.06 -4.93 -2.56
N ILE A 155 13.89 -4.99 -1.51
CA ILE A 155 14.79 -3.89 -1.17
C ILE A 155 15.76 -3.63 -2.34
N ASN A 156 16.33 -4.69 -2.91
CA ASN A 156 17.23 -4.58 -4.06
C ASN A 156 16.53 -4.07 -5.33
N SER A 157 15.26 -4.42 -5.56
CA SER A 157 14.51 -3.89 -6.72
C SER A 157 14.24 -2.40 -6.58
N ILE A 158 13.98 -1.92 -5.36
CA ILE A 158 13.84 -0.49 -5.05
C ILE A 158 15.16 0.25 -5.30
N PHE A 159 16.30 -0.29 -4.83
CA PHE A 159 17.60 0.37 -4.98
C PHE A 159 18.19 0.34 -6.39
N ASN A 160 17.89 -0.69 -7.18
CA ASN A 160 18.51 -0.90 -8.51
C ASN A 160 17.53 -0.64 -9.67
N ASP A 161 16.35 -0.08 -9.39
CA ASP A 161 15.30 0.23 -10.37
C ASP A 161 14.91 -0.96 -11.29
N LYS A 162 15.04 -2.20 -10.79
CA LYS A 162 14.73 -3.40 -11.58
C LYS A 162 13.21 -3.50 -11.77
N VAL A 163 12.76 -3.45 -13.03
CA VAL A 163 11.35 -3.53 -13.43
C VAL A 163 10.92 -4.99 -13.52
N GLU A 164 9.97 -5.42 -12.69
CA GLU A 164 9.37 -6.77 -12.74
C GLU A 164 7.84 -6.76 -12.55
N THR A 165 7.08 -5.83 -13.14
CA THR A 165 5.61 -5.87 -12.99
C THR A 165 4.86 -5.34 -14.21
N ALA A 166 4.70 -6.13 -15.27
CA ALA A 166 3.79 -5.79 -16.38
C ALA A 166 2.47 -6.60 -16.36
N ASN A 167 2.45 -7.80 -15.78
CA ASN A 167 1.30 -8.72 -15.91
C ASN A 167 0.31 -8.69 -14.73
N ARG A 168 0.66 -8.13 -13.56
CA ARG A 168 -0.23 -8.09 -12.38
C ARG A 168 -1.17 -6.87 -12.38
N GLU A 169 -0.77 -5.81 -13.06
CA GLU A 169 -1.46 -4.51 -13.04
C GLU A 169 -2.83 -4.56 -13.74
N GLY A 170 -2.96 -5.28 -14.86
CA GLY A 170 -4.22 -5.36 -15.62
C GLY A 170 -5.37 -6.02 -14.85
N GLN A 171 -5.13 -7.13 -14.15
CA GLN A 171 -6.18 -7.80 -13.36
C GLN A 171 -6.58 -7.01 -12.10
N GLN A 172 -5.65 -6.23 -11.55
CA GLN A 172 -5.90 -5.35 -10.42
C GLN A 172 -6.73 -4.15 -10.86
N GLN A 173 -6.42 -3.56 -12.01
CA GLN A 173 -7.16 -2.44 -12.57
C GLN A 173 -8.63 -2.80 -12.86
N ASP A 174 -8.87 -3.93 -13.51
CA ASP A 174 -10.22 -4.48 -13.74
C ASP A 174 -11.08 -4.55 -12.46
N LEU A 175 -10.45 -4.93 -11.34
CA LEU A 175 -11.13 -5.03 -10.05
C LEU A 175 -11.38 -3.64 -9.47
N LEU A 176 -10.45 -2.71 -9.59
CA LEU A 176 -10.64 -1.32 -9.15
C LEU A 176 -11.76 -0.64 -9.94
N ASP A 177 -11.81 -0.83 -11.26
CA ASP A 177 -12.87 -0.29 -12.11
C ASP A 177 -14.24 -0.87 -11.75
N THR A 178 -14.28 -2.16 -11.36
CA THR A 178 -15.49 -2.79 -10.83
C THR A 178 -15.94 -2.12 -9.53
N ILE A 179 -14.99 -1.81 -8.64
CA ILE A 179 -15.28 -1.12 -7.37
C ILE A 179 -15.81 0.28 -7.61
N ASP A 180 -15.17 1.04 -8.50
CA ASP A 180 -15.58 2.40 -8.85
C ASP A 180 -17.00 2.41 -9.43
N GLY A 181 -17.33 1.47 -10.31
CA GLY A 181 -18.69 1.31 -10.82
C GLY A 181 -19.72 0.97 -9.74
N ILE A 182 -19.37 0.16 -8.73
CA ILE A 182 -20.26 -0.12 -7.58
C ILE A 182 -20.46 1.15 -6.74
N ASN A 183 -19.40 1.91 -6.48
CA ASN A 183 -19.45 3.13 -5.67
C ASN A 183 -20.22 4.25 -6.37
N GLU A 184 -20.14 4.36 -7.70
CA GLU A 184 -20.93 5.26 -8.55
C GLU A 184 -22.40 4.83 -8.68
N GLY A 185 -22.78 3.64 -8.19
CA GLY A 185 -24.16 3.14 -8.20
C GLY A 185 -24.59 2.52 -9.53
N PHE A 186 -23.65 2.09 -10.36
CA PHE A 186 -23.99 1.46 -11.64
C PHE A 186 -24.63 0.09 -11.49
N SER A 187 -25.51 -0.20 -12.45
CA SER A 187 -26.06 -1.54 -12.61
C SER A 187 -24.96 -2.53 -13.02
N HIS A 188 -25.16 -3.81 -12.73
CA HIS A 188 -24.26 -4.88 -13.18
C HIS A 188 -24.03 -4.83 -14.70
N ARG A 189 -25.07 -4.46 -15.48
CA ARG A 189 -24.98 -4.36 -16.93
C ARG A 189 -24.07 -3.21 -17.36
N ALA A 190 -24.17 -2.05 -16.71
CA ALA A 190 -23.31 -0.91 -17.01
C ALA A 190 -21.83 -1.18 -16.64
N ILE A 191 -21.58 -1.86 -15.52
CA ILE A 191 -20.24 -2.34 -15.15
C ILE A 191 -19.72 -3.33 -16.21
N ALA A 192 -20.57 -4.26 -16.68
CA ALA A 192 -20.22 -5.19 -17.74
C ALA A 192 -19.84 -4.47 -19.05
N SER A 193 -20.59 -3.44 -19.44
CA SER A 193 -20.34 -2.68 -20.66
C SER A 193 -19.00 -1.95 -20.62
N ARG A 194 -18.58 -1.46 -19.45
CA ARG A 194 -17.25 -0.84 -19.29
C ARG A 194 -16.10 -1.84 -19.43
N ILE A 195 -16.27 -3.05 -18.89
CA ILE A 195 -15.21 -4.08 -18.85
C ILE A 195 -15.11 -4.83 -20.19
N PHE A 196 -16.26 -5.20 -20.77
CA PHE A 196 -16.34 -6.10 -21.92
C PHE A 196 -16.79 -5.41 -23.21
N GLY A 197 -17.16 -4.13 -23.15
CA GLY A 197 -17.70 -3.37 -24.26
C GLY A 197 -19.21 -3.53 -24.43
N GLU A 198 -19.85 -2.48 -24.94
CA GLU A 198 -21.32 -2.43 -25.12
C GLU A 198 -21.83 -3.49 -26.10
N GLN A 199 -21.12 -3.71 -27.22
CA GLN A 199 -21.54 -4.66 -28.26
C GLN A 199 -21.68 -6.10 -27.75
N LEU A 200 -20.74 -6.54 -26.90
CA LEU A 200 -20.79 -7.88 -26.31
C LEU A 200 -21.93 -8.00 -25.30
N VAL A 201 -22.12 -6.97 -24.48
CA VAL A 201 -23.21 -6.94 -23.50
C VAL A 201 -24.58 -6.92 -24.20
N GLU A 202 -24.75 -6.19 -25.28
CA GLU A 202 -26.02 -6.19 -26.02
C GLU A 202 -26.37 -7.54 -26.63
N SER A 203 -25.37 -8.27 -27.12
CA SER A 203 -25.58 -9.58 -27.76
C SER A 203 -25.72 -10.73 -26.77
N GLU A 204 -25.00 -10.72 -25.65
CA GLU A 204 -24.92 -11.87 -24.74
C GLU A 204 -25.64 -11.69 -23.38
N TRP A 205 -26.13 -10.49 -23.05
CA TRP A 205 -26.73 -10.24 -21.73
C TRP A 205 -28.14 -10.83 -21.58
N SER A 206 -28.23 -11.94 -20.87
CA SER A 206 -29.48 -12.60 -20.50
C SER A 206 -29.51 -13.00 -19.01
N SER A 207 -30.66 -13.53 -18.54
CA SER A 207 -30.86 -13.95 -17.14
C SER A 207 -29.80 -14.96 -16.65
N ASP A 208 -29.43 -15.89 -17.52
CA ASP A 208 -28.53 -17.02 -17.23
C ASP A 208 -27.25 -16.97 -18.06
N SER A 209 -26.95 -15.81 -18.65
CA SER A 209 -25.72 -15.60 -19.41
C SER A 209 -24.48 -15.79 -18.54
N TRP A 210 -23.46 -16.40 -19.13
CA TRP A 210 -22.13 -16.48 -18.53
C TRP A 210 -21.60 -15.08 -18.17
N LEU A 211 -21.90 -14.07 -18.99
CA LEU A 211 -21.47 -12.68 -18.79
C LEU A 211 -22.03 -12.09 -17.48
N ARG A 212 -23.33 -12.30 -17.21
CA ARG A 212 -23.98 -11.87 -15.96
C ARG A 212 -23.41 -12.62 -14.74
N ALA A 213 -23.16 -13.93 -14.87
CA ALA A 213 -22.56 -14.73 -13.81
C ALA A 213 -21.12 -14.27 -13.49
N ASN A 214 -20.32 -13.99 -14.53
CA ASN A 214 -18.96 -13.46 -14.41
C ASN A 214 -18.94 -12.13 -13.64
N ILE A 215 -19.79 -11.18 -14.04
CA ILE A 215 -19.90 -9.88 -13.37
C ILE A 215 -20.33 -10.03 -11.91
N ARG A 216 -21.31 -10.90 -11.62
CA ARG A 216 -21.73 -11.15 -10.23
C ARG A 216 -20.58 -11.70 -9.39
N TYR A 217 -19.75 -12.59 -9.95
CA TYR A 217 -18.56 -13.09 -9.27
C TYR A 217 -17.50 -12.00 -9.06
N ARG A 218 -17.23 -11.17 -10.09
CA ARG A 218 -16.31 -10.03 -10.00
C ARG A 218 -16.73 -9.04 -8.93
N ILE A 219 -18.01 -8.67 -8.88
CA ILE A 219 -18.58 -7.77 -7.86
C ILE A 219 -18.40 -8.37 -6.47
N LYS A 220 -18.72 -9.66 -6.28
CA LYS A 220 -18.51 -10.34 -5.00
C LYS A 220 -17.04 -10.31 -4.57
N LYS A 221 -16.12 -10.56 -5.50
CA LYS A 221 -14.67 -10.51 -5.26
C LYS A 221 -14.20 -9.09 -4.93
N ALA A 222 -14.68 -8.09 -5.66
CA ALA A 222 -14.38 -6.67 -5.46
C ALA A 222 -14.83 -6.20 -4.06
N ILE A 223 -16.07 -6.49 -3.66
CA ILE A 223 -16.59 -6.18 -2.32
C ILE A 223 -15.72 -6.83 -1.24
N ASN A 224 -15.42 -8.12 -1.39
CA ASN A 224 -14.54 -8.81 -0.44
C ASN A 224 -13.15 -8.16 -0.34
N LEU A 225 -12.58 -7.74 -1.48
CA LEU A 225 -11.30 -7.05 -1.54
C LEU A 225 -11.32 -5.75 -0.73
N ILE A 226 -12.33 -4.90 -0.92
CA ILE A 226 -12.48 -3.62 -0.21
C ILE A 226 -12.65 -3.82 1.29
N ASP A 227 -13.46 -4.81 1.70
CA ASP A 227 -13.85 -4.95 3.10
C ASP A 227 -12.70 -5.45 3.96
N THR A 228 -12.00 -6.49 3.50
CA THR A 228 -10.90 -7.13 4.26
C THR A 228 -9.86 -7.81 3.39
N GLY A 229 -10.18 -8.13 2.13
CA GLY A 229 -9.30 -8.90 1.25
C GLY A 229 -8.00 -8.17 0.89
N TYR A 230 -7.98 -6.84 0.92
CA TYR A 230 -6.78 -6.02 0.72
C TYR A 230 -5.67 -6.32 1.74
N LEU A 231 -6.03 -6.77 2.94
CA LEU A 231 -5.06 -7.16 3.99
C LEU A 231 -4.12 -8.28 3.54
N ASN A 232 -4.54 -9.12 2.59
CA ASN A 232 -3.69 -10.20 2.05
C ASN A 232 -2.55 -9.68 1.16
N TYR A 233 -2.67 -8.43 0.69
CA TYR A 233 -1.70 -7.76 -0.19
C TYR A 233 -0.71 -6.86 0.56
N LEU A 234 -0.82 -6.79 1.90
CA LEU A 234 0.10 -6.05 2.77
C LEU A 234 1.45 -6.76 2.94
#